data_AF-A0A914E8J2-F1
#
_entry.id   AF-A0A914E8J2-F1
#
_cell.length_a   1.000
_cell.length_b   1.000
_cell.length_c   1.000
_cell.angle_alpha   90.00
_cell.angle_beta   90.00
_cell.angle_gamma   90.00
#
_symmetry.space_group_name_H-M   'P 1'
#
loop_
_entity.id
_entity.type
_entity.pdbx_description
1 polymer ?
#
loop_
_entity_poly.entity_id
_entity_poly.type
_entity_poly.pdbx_seq_one_letter_code
_entity_poly.pdbx_strand_id
1 'polypeptide(L)'
;MFRSISACPDLSQPVPTVEAERDIVSVLIDFKFVRGCLRKYVTKMDGTPVQLRGMSLYCSDDSYLGSKFWNAETMQQLKCAWNSNVVRIPLIIDDEGYAKNPDVEYQKVVTAIEAAISTGVYIIVDWHAFSDRLDIAVPFFKNISKLYGQYPHVLYEAYNEPSWADSWTNLTAYHTAIINAVRANDPDNIIIVGQPHQESPESFNFEPGFEPALHTNHSDMIL
;
A
#
# COMPACT_ATOMS: atom_id res chain seq x y z
N MET A 1 3.41 -7.45 -25.81
CA MET A 1 3.32 -8.89 -25.45
C MET A 1 3.51 -8.95 -23.94
N PHE A 2 2.41 -9.06 -23.18
CA PHE A 2 2.48 -9.11 -21.72
C PHE A 2 3.25 -10.37 -21.35
N ARG A 3 4.45 -10.23 -20.75
CA ARG A 3 5.00 -11.35 -19.98
C ARG A 3 3.95 -11.65 -18.92
N SER A 4 3.40 -12.87 -18.99
CA SER A 4 2.54 -13.45 -17.97
C SER A 4 3.08 -13.01 -16.62
N ILE A 5 2.24 -12.37 -15.82
CA ILE A 5 2.42 -12.37 -14.38
C ILE A 5 2.66 -13.85 -14.02
N SER A 6 3.75 -14.11 -13.31
CA SER A 6 4.33 -15.43 -13.06
C SER A 6 3.29 -16.54 -12.86
N ALA A 7 3.60 -17.75 -13.35
CA ALA A 7 2.87 -18.95 -12.97
C ALA A 7 2.71 -19.02 -11.44
N CYS A 8 1.61 -19.59 -10.99
CA CYS A 8 1.31 -19.76 -9.56
C CYS A 8 2.52 -20.29 -8.78
N PRO A 9 3.05 -19.53 -7.81
CA PRO A 9 4.22 -19.97 -7.06
C PRO A 9 3.86 -21.13 -6.15
N ASP A 10 4.81 -22.06 -6.03
CA ASP A 10 4.79 -23.11 -5.01
C ASP A 10 5.25 -22.50 -3.68
N LEU A 11 4.33 -22.40 -2.72
CA LEU A 11 4.59 -21.81 -1.39
C LEU A 11 5.59 -22.61 -0.54
N SER A 12 5.99 -23.81 -0.96
CA SER A 12 7.08 -24.55 -0.31
C SER A 12 8.47 -24.04 -0.67
N GLN A 13 8.58 -23.19 -1.71
CA GLN A 13 9.83 -22.56 -2.10
C GLN A 13 10.17 -21.38 -1.18
N PRO A 14 11.46 -21.15 -0.89
CA PRO A 14 11.87 -19.99 -0.12
C PRO A 14 11.51 -18.69 -0.87
N VAL A 15 11.20 -17.66 -0.10
CA VAL A 15 10.93 -16.31 -0.61
C VAL A 15 12.08 -15.87 -1.53
N PRO A 16 11.81 -15.39 -2.77
CA PRO A 16 12.86 -14.96 -3.67
C PRO A 16 13.72 -13.85 -3.05
N THR A 17 14.99 -13.77 -3.44
CA THR A 17 15.88 -12.71 -2.95
C THR A 17 15.48 -11.35 -3.54
N VAL A 18 15.62 -10.28 -2.75
CA VAL A 18 15.27 -8.90 -3.12
C VAL A 18 15.86 -8.47 -4.47
N GLU A 19 17.10 -8.89 -4.75
CA GLU A 19 17.82 -8.59 -5.99
C GLU A 19 17.16 -9.21 -7.23
N ALA A 20 16.52 -10.37 -7.11
CA ALA A 20 15.82 -11.02 -8.22
C ALA A 20 14.45 -10.41 -8.51
N GLU A 21 13.84 -9.74 -7.52
CA GLU A 21 12.49 -9.16 -7.63
C GLU A 21 12.47 -7.70 -8.09
N ARG A 22 13.50 -6.91 -7.74
CA ARG A 22 13.56 -5.47 -8.06
C ARG A 22 13.45 -5.15 -9.55
N ASP A 23 14.00 -5.97 -10.44
CA ASP A 23 13.91 -5.71 -11.88
C ASP A 23 12.56 -6.14 -12.50
N ILE A 24 11.77 -6.94 -11.78
CA ILE A 24 10.56 -7.59 -12.32
C ILE A 24 9.28 -6.98 -11.73
N VAL A 25 9.34 -6.58 -10.47
CA VAL A 25 8.18 -6.20 -9.63
C VAL A 25 8.31 -4.80 -9.03
N SER A 26 9.34 -4.01 -9.34
CA SER A 26 9.33 -2.60 -8.91
C SER A 26 8.34 -1.77 -9.71
N VAL A 27 7.51 -1.01 -8.99
CA VAL A 27 6.67 0.05 -9.54
C VAL A 27 7.10 1.42 -9.04
N LEU A 28 7.17 2.37 -9.97
CA LEU A 28 7.53 3.76 -9.74
C LEU A 28 6.43 4.68 -10.26
N ILE A 29 6.43 5.94 -9.83
CA ILE A 29 5.64 7.00 -10.46
C ILE A 29 6.52 7.69 -11.50
N ASP A 30 6.08 7.68 -12.75
CA ASP A 30 6.76 8.33 -13.88
C ASP A 30 5.82 9.34 -14.57
N PHE A 31 6.40 10.37 -15.18
CA PHE A 31 5.68 11.40 -15.91
C PHE A 31 5.76 11.15 -17.41
N LYS A 32 4.60 11.02 -18.06
CA LYS A 32 4.51 10.83 -19.50
C LYS A 32 3.63 11.87 -20.17
N PHE A 33 4.11 12.41 -21.29
CA PHE A 33 3.30 13.24 -22.17
C PHE A 33 2.33 12.36 -22.98
N VAL A 34 1.04 12.51 -22.74
CA VAL A 34 -0.01 11.82 -23.49
C VAL A 34 -1.00 12.85 -24.00
N ARG A 35 -1.17 12.90 -25.33
CA ARG A 35 -2.05 13.85 -26.03
C ARG A 35 -1.80 15.33 -25.66
N GLY A 36 -0.54 15.71 -25.50
CA GLY A 36 -0.15 17.09 -25.18
C GLY A 36 -0.25 17.48 -23.70
N CYS A 37 -0.64 16.55 -22.82
CA CYS A 37 -0.68 16.78 -21.37
C CYS A 37 0.33 15.87 -20.66
N LEU A 38 1.06 16.43 -19.69
CA LEU A 38 1.86 15.64 -18.76
C LEU A 38 0.92 14.89 -17.81
N ARG A 39 1.11 13.57 -17.67
CA ARG A 39 0.32 12.73 -16.76
C ARG A 39 1.26 11.83 -15.96
N LYS A 40 0.89 11.57 -14.71
CA LYS A 40 1.56 10.58 -13.85
C LYS A 40 1.06 9.18 -14.18
N TYR A 41 1.97 8.21 -14.24
CA TYR A 41 1.68 6.79 -14.43
C TYR A 41 2.44 5.98 -13.40
N VAL A 42 1.83 4.90 -12.93
CA VAL A 42 2.58 3.82 -12.29
C VAL A 42 3.27 3.02 -13.38
N THR A 43 4.58 2.86 -13.31
CA THR A 43 5.39 2.17 -14.32
C THR A 43 6.34 1.15 -13.69
N LYS A 44 6.82 0.20 -14.48
CA LYS A 44 8.01 -0.58 -14.13
C LYS A 44 9.28 0.28 -14.18
N MET A 45 10.41 -0.28 -13.73
CA MET A 45 11.74 0.34 -13.87
C MET A 45 12.12 0.70 -15.31
N ASP A 46 11.66 -0.08 -16.30
CA ASP A 46 11.88 0.20 -17.72
C ASP A 46 10.93 1.26 -18.31
N GLY A 47 10.12 1.89 -17.47
CA GLY A 47 9.11 2.88 -17.84
C GLY A 47 7.83 2.27 -18.41
N THR A 48 7.67 0.96 -18.52
CA THR A 48 6.42 0.36 -19.03
C THR A 48 5.26 0.65 -18.07
N PRO A 49 4.14 1.27 -18.52
CA PRO A 49 2.98 1.49 -17.67
C PRO A 49 2.43 0.19 -17.08
N VAL A 50 2.09 0.22 -15.80
CA VAL A 50 1.51 -0.88 -15.05
C VAL A 50 0.12 -0.48 -14.57
N GLN A 51 -0.79 -1.44 -14.55
CA GLN A 51 -2.05 -1.31 -13.84
C GLN A 51 -2.14 -2.39 -12.77
N LEU A 52 -2.38 -1.96 -11.54
CA LEU A 52 -2.66 -2.85 -10.42
C LEU A 52 -4.18 -3.12 -10.39
N ARG A 53 -4.57 -4.39 -10.21
CA ARG A 53 -5.94 -4.88 -10.13
C ARG A 53 -5.97 -6.04 -9.14
N GLY A 54 -6.97 -6.07 -8.26
CA GLY A 54 -7.01 -7.06 -7.21
C GLY A 54 -8.04 -6.76 -6.14
N MET A 55 -7.82 -7.26 -4.93
CA MET A 55 -8.85 -7.22 -3.89
C MET A 55 -8.36 -6.52 -2.63
N SER A 56 -9.25 -5.79 -1.96
CA SER A 56 -9.11 -5.50 -0.54
C SER A 56 -9.63 -6.68 0.26
N LEU A 57 -8.86 -7.14 1.24
CA LEU A 57 -9.38 -8.02 2.27
C LEU A 57 -10.37 -7.23 3.15
N TYR A 58 -11.14 -7.97 3.96
CA TYR A 58 -11.84 -7.37 5.07
C TYR A 58 -10.85 -6.95 6.17
N CYS A 59 -11.31 -6.05 7.03
CA CYS A 59 -10.60 -5.48 8.17
C CYS A 59 -9.89 -6.52 9.04
N SER A 60 -8.74 -6.13 9.62
CA SER A 60 -7.88 -6.99 10.43
C SER A 60 -8.54 -7.57 11.69
N ASP A 61 -9.65 -6.98 12.13
CA ASP A 61 -10.39 -7.40 13.31
C ASP A 61 -11.21 -8.70 13.09
N ASP A 62 -11.75 -9.22 14.18
CA ASP A 62 -12.55 -10.45 14.19
C ASP A 62 -14.06 -10.21 14.19
N SER A 63 -14.52 -8.95 14.11
CA SER A 63 -15.94 -8.60 14.13
C SER A 63 -16.72 -9.28 13.00
N TYR A 64 -16.07 -9.51 11.86
CA TYR A 64 -16.60 -10.26 10.72
C TYR A 64 -15.62 -11.32 10.18
N LEU A 65 -14.81 -11.92 11.07
CA LEU A 65 -13.83 -12.96 10.74
C LEU A 65 -12.75 -12.52 9.74
N GLY A 66 -12.51 -11.22 9.59
CA GLY A 66 -11.59 -10.68 8.58
C GLY A 66 -10.15 -11.15 8.78
N SER A 67 -9.70 -11.23 10.04
CA SER A 67 -8.37 -11.72 10.39
C SER A 67 -8.03 -13.10 9.80
N LYS A 68 -9.03 -13.97 9.60
CA LYS A 68 -8.83 -15.33 9.07
C LYS A 68 -8.30 -15.35 7.64
N PHE A 69 -8.44 -14.26 6.89
CA PHE A 69 -8.01 -14.14 5.50
C PHE A 69 -6.62 -13.51 5.35
N TRP A 70 -5.98 -13.08 6.44
CA TRP A 70 -4.65 -12.47 6.42
C TRP A 70 -3.55 -13.54 6.45
N ASN A 71 -3.53 -14.41 5.44
CA ASN A 71 -2.61 -15.56 5.38
C ASN A 71 -2.17 -15.92 3.94
N ALA A 72 -1.18 -16.80 3.83
CA ALA A 72 -0.59 -17.23 2.57
C ALA A 72 -1.55 -17.95 1.63
N GLU A 73 -2.48 -18.76 2.15
CA GLU A 73 -3.47 -19.45 1.32
C GLU A 73 -4.39 -18.45 0.62
N THR A 74 -4.83 -17.40 1.32
CA THR A 74 -5.64 -16.33 0.74
C THR A 74 -4.87 -15.59 -0.35
N MET A 75 -3.62 -15.20 -0.08
CA MET A 75 -2.78 -14.53 -1.09
C MET A 75 -2.62 -15.39 -2.34
N GLN A 76 -2.37 -16.69 -2.17
CA GLN A 76 -2.24 -17.63 -3.28
C GLN A 76 -3.54 -17.76 -4.07
N GLN A 77 -4.70 -17.88 -3.41
CA GLN A 77 -6.00 -17.93 -4.10
C GLN A 77 -6.28 -16.65 -4.90
N LEU A 78 -6.04 -15.47 -4.30
CA LEU A 78 -6.22 -14.18 -4.97
C LEU A 78 -5.30 -14.04 -6.18
N LYS A 79 -4.04 -14.46 -6.07
CA LYS A 79 -3.10 -14.49 -7.20
C LYS A 79 -3.53 -15.47 -8.28
N CYS A 80 -3.79 -16.71 -7.91
CA CYS A 80 -3.86 -17.84 -8.84
C CYS A 80 -5.23 -18.03 -9.46
N ALA A 81 -6.27 -17.98 -8.63
CA ALA A 81 -7.63 -18.19 -9.09
C ALA A 81 -8.27 -16.89 -9.58
N TRP A 82 -7.91 -15.74 -8.97
CA TRP A 82 -8.54 -14.45 -9.26
C TRP A 82 -7.66 -13.54 -10.12
N ASN A 83 -6.42 -13.95 -10.42
CA ASN A 83 -5.47 -13.20 -11.22
C ASN A 83 -5.19 -11.78 -10.66
N SER A 84 -5.26 -11.63 -9.33
CA SER A 84 -4.91 -10.39 -8.64
C SER A 84 -3.40 -10.18 -8.71
N ASN A 85 -2.98 -8.95 -8.98
CA ASN A 85 -1.57 -8.57 -8.88
C ASN A 85 -1.28 -7.68 -7.67
N VAL A 86 -2.31 -7.17 -7.00
CA VAL A 86 -2.23 -6.42 -5.74
C VAL A 86 -3.27 -6.92 -4.75
N VAL A 87 -2.97 -6.90 -3.46
CA VAL A 87 -3.92 -7.16 -2.38
C VAL A 87 -3.83 -6.02 -1.36
N ARG A 88 -4.96 -5.49 -0.91
CA ARG A 88 -5.01 -4.45 0.13
C ARG A 88 -5.40 -5.05 1.48
N ILE A 89 -4.70 -4.65 2.53
CA ILE A 89 -4.91 -5.15 3.91
C ILE A 89 -5.30 -4.01 4.87
N PRO A 90 -6.60 -3.79 5.11
CA PRO A 90 -7.08 -2.71 5.99
C PRO A 90 -6.86 -3.02 7.48
N LEU A 91 -5.83 -2.41 8.07
CA LEU A 91 -5.49 -2.54 9.49
C LEU A 91 -6.40 -1.64 10.34
N ILE A 92 -7.28 -2.22 11.14
CA ILE A 92 -8.12 -1.46 12.07
C ILE A 92 -7.25 -0.85 13.16
N ILE A 93 -7.46 0.44 13.40
CA ILE A 93 -6.61 1.22 14.31
C ILE A 93 -7.21 1.35 15.70
N ASP A 94 -8.50 1.65 15.79
CA ASP A 94 -9.14 2.06 17.04
C ASP A 94 -9.67 0.86 17.84
N ASP A 95 -10.95 0.88 18.22
CA ASP A 95 -11.54 -0.14 19.09
C ASP A 95 -11.35 -1.54 18.48
N GLU A 96 -10.80 -2.45 19.30
CA GLU A 96 -10.37 -3.81 18.92
C GLU A 96 -9.19 -3.94 17.94
N GLY A 97 -8.61 -2.81 17.50
CA GLY A 97 -7.50 -2.75 16.54
C GLY A 97 -6.12 -2.52 17.15
N TYR A 98 -5.25 -1.91 16.33
CA TYR A 98 -3.82 -1.71 16.61
C TYR A 98 -3.57 -0.90 17.89
N ALA A 99 -4.39 0.11 18.19
CA ALA A 99 -4.26 0.91 19.40
C ALA A 99 -4.49 0.09 20.68
N LYS A 100 -5.32 -0.95 20.62
CA LYS A 100 -5.63 -1.84 21.75
C LYS A 100 -4.67 -3.03 21.83
N ASN A 101 -4.35 -3.64 20.69
CA ASN A 101 -3.58 -4.88 20.59
C ASN A 101 -2.41 -4.75 19.58
N PRO A 102 -1.45 -3.83 19.80
CA PRO A 102 -0.45 -3.47 18.79
C PRO A 102 0.39 -4.66 18.32
N ASP A 103 0.82 -5.53 19.23
CA ASP A 103 1.67 -6.68 18.87
C ASP A 103 0.92 -7.72 18.02
N VAL A 104 -0.36 -7.95 18.32
CA VAL A 104 -1.20 -8.92 17.60
C VAL A 104 -1.50 -8.41 16.20
N GLU A 105 -1.97 -7.18 16.09
CA GLU A 105 -2.31 -6.55 14.81
C GLU A 105 -1.06 -6.34 13.94
N TYR A 106 0.09 -5.98 14.54
CA TYR A 106 1.38 -5.92 13.84
C TYR A 106 1.77 -7.26 13.23
N GLN A 107 1.61 -8.36 13.97
CA GLN A 107 1.94 -9.70 13.46
C GLN A 107 1.04 -10.14 12.30
N LYS A 108 -0.23 -9.75 12.29
CA LYS A 108 -1.12 -9.99 11.13
C LYS A 108 -0.60 -9.28 9.89
N VAL A 109 -0.20 -8.00 10.02
CA VAL A 109 0.39 -7.22 8.91
C VAL A 109 1.67 -7.89 8.39
N VAL A 110 2.59 -8.26 9.30
CA VAL A 110 3.84 -8.97 8.96
C VAL A 110 3.55 -10.27 8.19
N THR A 111 2.65 -11.09 8.72
CA THR A 111 2.25 -12.36 8.09
C THR A 111 1.71 -12.13 6.67
N ALA A 112 0.87 -11.12 6.48
CA ALA A 112 0.29 -10.79 5.19
C ALA A 112 1.34 -10.24 4.20
N ILE A 113 2.28 -9.40 4.65
CA ILE A 113 3.38 -8.88 3.82
C ILE A 113 4.27 -10.03 3.35
N GLU A 114 4.70 -10.91 4.25
CA GLU A 114 5.57 -12.04 3.90
C GLU A 114 4.88 -13.00 2.93
N ALA A 115 3.58 -13.26 3.15
CA ALA A 115 2.75 -14.04 2.23
C ALA A 115 2.62 -13.39 0.85
N ALA A 116 2.48 -12.07 0.78
CA ALA A 116 2.38 -11.34 -0.50
C ALA A 116 3.69 -11.40 -1.28
N ILE A 117 4.83 -11.17 -0.61
CA ILE A 117 6.17 -11.29 -1.20
C ILE A 117 6.38 -12.72 -1.70
N SER A 118 6.12 -13.75 -0.88
CA SER A 118 6.30 -15.15 -1.29
C SER A 118 5.42 -15.54 -2.48
N THR A 119 4.26 -14.90 -2.61
CA THR A 119 3.29 -15.14 -3.69
C THR A 119 3.58 -14.27 -4.94
N GLY A 120 4.48 -13.30 -4.86
CA GLY A 120 4.76 -12.36 -5.94
C GLY A 120 3.56 -11.48 -6.29
N VAL A 121 2.84 -10.99 -5.28
CA VAL A 121 1.79 -9.97 -5.41
C VAL A 121 2.15 -8.72 -4.63
N TYR A 122 1.78 -7.55 -5.17
CA TYR A 122 1.89 -6.31 -4.40
C TYR A 122 0.94 -6.35 -3.20
N ILE A 123 1.31 -5.65 -2.14
CA ILE A 123 0.48 -5.48 -0.96
C ILE A 123 0.36 -4.01 -0.59
N ILE A 124 -0.86 -3.53 -0.39
CA ILE A 124 -1.14 -2.20 0.16
C ILE A 124 -1.38 -2.37 1.66
N VAL A 125 -0.45 -1.85 2.46
CA VAL A 125 -0.56 -1.76 3.91
C VAL A 125 -1.39 -0.54 4.25
N ASP A 126 -2.67 -0.75 4.52
CA ASP A 126 -3.65 0.30 4.74
C ASP A 126 -3.80 0.62 6.23
N TRP A 127 -3.41 1.84 6.61
CA TRP A 127 -3.73 2.42 7.91
C TRP A 127 -5.20 2.83 7.93
N HIS A 128 -6.04 1.87 8.32
CA HIS A 128 -7.50 1.95 8.24
C HIS A 128 -8.10 2.75 9.40
N ALA A 129 -7.65 4.00 9.52
CA ALA A 129 -8.14 4.96 10.49
C ALA A 129 -9.32 5.77 9.92
N PHE A 130 -10.16 6.27 10.83
CA PHE A 130 -11.21 7.27 10.57
C PHE A 130 -10.98 8.57 11.36
N SER A 131 -9.84 8.67 12.05
CA SER A 131 -9.41 9.86 12.79
C SER A 131 -7.90 9.90 12.91
N ASP A 132 -7.34 11.08 13.21
CA ASP A 132 -5.89 11.27 13.37
C ASP A 132 -5.33 10.35 14.48
N ARG A 133 -4.33 9.54 14.11
CA ARG A 133 -3.57 8.64 14.99
C ARG A 133 -2.07 8.75 14.72
N LEU A 134 -1.58 9.96 14.44
CA LEU A 134 -0.20 10.20 14.00
C LEU A 134 0.84 9.69 15.00
N ASP A 135 0.53 9.77 16.30
CA ASP A 135 1.37 9.34 17.41
C ASP A 135 1.75 7.86 17.34
N ILE A 136 0.84 7.01 16.86
CA ILE A 136 1.06 5.57 16.68
C ILE A 136 1.29 5.17 15.21
N ALA A 137 0.81 5.96 14.24
CA ALA A 137 1.03 5.71 12.81
C ALA A 137 2.50 5.87 12.41
N VAL A 138 3.17 6.94 12.87
CA VAL A 138 4.59 7.20 12.58
C VAL A 138 5.50 6.05 13.01
N PRO A 139 5.46 5.56 14.28
CA PRO A 139 6.29 4.43 14.68
C PRO A 139 5.90 3.13 13.96
N PHE A 140 4.62 2.89 13.68
CA PHE A 140 4.17 1.74 12.89
C PHE A 140 4.82 1.72 11.50
N PHE A 141 4.64 2.78 10.71
CA PHE A 141 5.18 2.86 9.35
C PHE A 141 6.70 2.85 9.32
N LYS A 142 7.36 3.48 10.30
CA LYS A 142 8.82 3.42 10.44
C LYS A 142 9.32 1.99 10.65
N ASN A 143 8.59 1.17 11.41
CA ASN A 143 8.97 -0.22 11.65
C ASN A 143 8.72 -1.10 10.43
N ILE A 144 7.57 -0.94 9.76
CA ILE A 144 7.29 -1.67 8.51
C ILE A 144 8.33 -1.32 7.43
N SER A 145 8.61 -0.03 7.21
CA SER A 145 9.58 0.41 6.19
C SER A 145 11.01 -0.06 6.50
N LYS A 146 11.39 -0.14 7.78
CA LYS A 146 12.69 -0.68 8.20
C LYS A 146 12.85 -2.16 7.86
N LEU A 147 11.79 -2.95 7.98
CA LEU A 147 11.83 -4.39 7.71
C LEU A 147 11.65 -4.71 6.23
N TYR A 148 10.71 -4.02 5.58
CA TYR A 148 10.21 -4.41 4.26
C TYR A 148 10.43 -3.38 3.16
N GLY A 149 11.02 -2.22 3.45
CA GLY A 149 11.20 -1.16 2.45
C GLY A 149 12.11 -1.50 1.28
N GLN A 150 12.92 -2.56 1.42
CA GLN A 150 13.72 -3.08 0.31
C GLN A 150 12.90 -3.90 -0.70
N TYR A 151 11.70 -4.37 -0.32
CA TYR A 151 10.83 -5.20 -1.16
C TYR A 151 9.87 -4.32 -1.96
N PRO A 152 9.91 -4.39 -3.30
CA PRO A 152 9.05 -3.57 -4.16
C PRO A 152 7.57 -3.94 -4.11
N HIS A 153 7.25 -5.06 -3.47
CA HIS A 153 5.90 -5.54 -3.26
C HIS A 153 5.09 -4.63 -2.33
N VAL A 154 5.74 -3.89 -1.43
CA VAL A 154 5.06 -3.14 -0.38
C VAL A 154 4.70 -1.74 -0.85
N LEU A 155 3.41 -1.41 -0.75
CA LEU A 155 2.87 -0.07 -0.92
C LEU A 155 2.25 0.34 0.42
N TYR A 156 2.36 1.62 0.77
CA TYR A 156 1.82 2.16 2.02
C TYR A 156 0.60 3.00 1.73
N GLU A 157 -0.51 2.82 2.45
CA GLU A 157 -1.65 3.74 2.44
C GLU A 157 -1.72 4.41 3.82
N ALA A 158 -1.30 5.67 3.88
CA ALA A 158 -1.02 6.39 5.13
C ALA A 158 -2.28 6.76 5.92
N TYR A 159 -3.43 6.83 5.25
CA TYR A 159 -4.73 7.11 5.83
C TYR A 159 -5.81 6.67 4.83
N ASN A 160 -6.62 5.67 5.22
CA ASN A 160 -7.77 5.19 4.44
C ASN A 160 -8.73 6.34 4.06
N GLU A 161 -9.49 6.83 5.04
CA GLU A 161 -10.61 7.76 4.85
C GLU A 161 -10.48 8.93 5.82
N PRO A 162 -9.84 10.03 5.40
CA PRO A 162 -9.95 11.28 6.13
C PRO A 162 -11.41 11.65 6.38
N SER A 163 -11.71 12.11 7.58
CA SER A 163 -13.06 12.50 7.97
C SER A 163 -13.53 13.74 7.21
N TRP A 164 -14.83 13.99 7.23
CA TRP A 164 -15.41 15.23 6.68
C TRP A 164 -14.90 16.52 7.32
N ALA A 165 -14.28 16.43 8.51
CA ALA A 165 -13.70 17.56 9.21
C ALA A 165 -12.22 17.79 8.86
N ASP A 166 -11.58 16.86 8.16
CA ASP A 166 -10.18 16.97 7.79
C ASP A 166 -10.01 17.95 6.62
N SER A 167 -9.10 18.91 6.80
CA SER A 167 -8.69 19.85 5.76
C SER A 167 -7.38 19.41 5.13
N TRP A 168 -7.10 19.85 3.90
CA TRP A 168 -5.84 19.54 3.23
C TRP A 168 -4.60 19.99 4.03
N THR A 169 -4.68 21.13 4.72
CA THR A 169 -3.56 21.62 5.57
C THR A 169 -3.21 20.63 6.67
N ASN A 170 -4.22 20.12 7.38
CA ASN A 170 -4.00 19.15 8.46
C ASN A 170 -3.49 17.82 7.90
N LEU A 171 -4.08 17.34 6.79
CA LEU A 171 -3.67 16.12 6.14
C LEU A 171 -2.26 16.21 5.55
N THR A 172 -1.86 17.36 5.03
CA THR A 172 -0.49 17.58 4.52
C THR A 172 0.52 17.40 5.63
N ALA A 173 0.29 17.99 6.81
CA ALA A 173 1.19 17.83 7.96
C ALA A 173 1.25 16.37 8.44
N TYR A 174 0.08 15.71 8.53
CA TYR A 174 -0.03 14.29 8.89
C TYR A 174 0.74 13.39 7.91
N HIS A 175 0.45 13.50 6.63
CA HIS A 175 1.09 12.71 5.57
C HIS A 175 2.59 12.98 5.48
N THR A 176 3.03 14.24 5.62
CA THR A 176 4.47 14.59 5.64
C THR A 176 5.21 13.83 6.72
N ALA A 177 4.66 13.76 7.93
CA ALA A 177 5.31 13.07 9.04
C ALA A 177 5.45 11.56 8.79
N ILE A 178 4.41 10.92 8.24
CA ILE A 178 4.46 9.49 7.85
C ILE A 178 5.43 9.26 6.70
N ILE A 179 5.36 10.08 5.63
CA ILE A 179 6.26 9.99 4.48
C ILE A 179 7.72 10.10 4.93
N ASN A 180 8.06 11.07 5.78
CA ASN A 180 9.41 11.21 6.31
C ASN A 180 9.86 9.99 7.12
N ALA A 181 8.96 9.39 7.89
CA ALA A 181 9.25 8.18 8.66
C ALA A 181 9.49 6.96 7.77
N VAL A 182 8.74 6.82 6.68
CA VAL A 182 8.94 5.78 5.66
C VAL A 182 10.25 6.02 4.91
N ARG A 183 10.45 7.22 4.37
CA ARG A 183 11.61 7.60 3.54
C ARG A 183 12.94 7.56 4.26
N ALA A 184 12.94 7.56 5.59
CA ALA A 184 14.14 7.31 6.39
C ALA A 184 14.71 5.88 6.19
N ASN A 185 13.90 4.91 5.77
CA ASN A 185 14.31 3.52 5.50
C ASN A 185 14.03 3.07 4.06
N ASP A 186 13.01 3.63 3.41
CA ASP A 186 12.47 3.19 2.12
C ASP A 186 12.37 4.39 1.16
N PRO A 187 13.37 4.59 0.28
CA PRO A 187 13.44 5.78 -0.55
C PRO A 187 12.46 5.79 -1.73
N ASP A 188 11.92 4.65 -2.15
CA ASP A 188 11.35 4.49 -3.50
C ASP A 188 9.98 3.79 -3.57
N ASN A 189 9.54 3.02 -2.58
CA ASN A 189 8.21 2.41 -2.64
C ASN A 189 7.08 3.45 -2.61
N ILE A 190 5.97 3.15 -3.29
CA ILE A 190 4.83 4.05 -3.43
C ILE A 190 4.12 4.25 -2.09
N ILE A 191 3.82 5.52 -1.78
CA ILE A 191 2.95 5.90 -0.67
C ILE A 191 1.64 6.45 -1.25
N ILE A 192 0.50 6.03 -0.71
CA ILE A 192 -0.83 6.45 -1.08
C ILE A 192 -1.36 7.29 0.09
N VAL A 193 -1.92 8.46 -0.22
CA VAL A 193 -2.42 9.42 0.77
C VAL A 193 -3.92 9.65 0.60
N GLY A 194 -4.65 9.53 1.71
CA GLY A 194 -6.04 9.93 1.81
C GLY A 194 -6.24 11.41 1.51
N GLN A 195 -7.35 11.75 0.88
CA GLN A 195 -7.74 13.13 0.55
C GLN A 195 -9.02 13.54 1.29
N PRO A 196 -9.24 14.84 1.55
CA PRO A 196 -10.45 15.32 2.19
C PRO A 196 -11.66 15.16 1.27
N HIS A 197 -12.83 14.87 1.85
CA HIS A 197 -14.05 14.63 1.08
C HIS A 197 -14.55 15.84 0.27
N GLN A 198 -14.25 17.06 0.73
CA GLN A 198 -14.90 18.27 0.23
C GLN A 198 -14.07 19.07 -0.79
N GLU A 199 -12.81 18.70 -1.00
CA GLU A 199 -11.88 19.46 -1.84
C GLU A 199 -11.45 18.62 -3.05
N SER A 200 -11.46 19.20 -4.25
CA SER A 200 -11.07 18.47 -5.45
C SER A 200 -9.54 18.29 -5.53
N PRO A 201 -9.05 17.13 -6.01
CA PRO A 201 -7.61 16.85 -6.12
C PRO A 201 -6.87 17.79 -7.09
N GLU A 202 -7.62 18.49 -7.96
CA GLU A 202 -7.05 19.46 -8.92
C GLU A 202 -6.56 20.76 -8.28
N SER A 203 -6.84 20.98 -7.00
CA SER A 203 -6.57 22.27 -6.34
C SER A 203 -5.12 22.46 -5.88
N PHE A 204 -4.29 21.41 -5.74
CA PHE A 204 -2.94 21.58 -5.20
C PHE A 204 -1.87 20.66 -5.81
N ASN A 205 -0.82 21.27 -6.36
CA ASN A 205 0.43 20.62 -6.73
C ASN A 205 1.22 20.28 -5.46
N PHE A 206 1.73 19.05 -5.35
CA PHE A 206 2.63 18.68 -4.27
C PHE A 206 3.85 19.62 -4.20
N GLU A 207 4.21 20.01 -2.98
CA GLU A 207 5.49 20.64 -2.70
C GLU A 207 6.65 19.69 -3.11
N PRO A 208 7.76 20.21 -3.64
CA PRO A 208 8.93 19.39 -3.97
C PRO A 208 9.38 18.54 -2.75
N GLY A 209 9.37 17.21 -2.89
CA GLY A 209 9.76 16.25 -1.84
C GLY A 209 8.72 15.19 -1.49
N PHE A 210 7.51 15.26 -2.05
CA PHE A 210 6.40 14.32 -1.81
C PHE A 210 6.32 13.13 -2.78
N GLU A 211 7.25 13.00 -3.72
CA GLU A 211 7.23 11.91 -4.70
C GLU A 211 7.92 10.65 -4.12
N PRO A 212 7.46 9.43 -4.43
CA PRO A 212 6.22 9.08 -5.14
C PRO A 212 4.99 8.96 -4.21
N ALA A 213 4.04 9.89 -4.31
CA ALA A 213 2.74 9.81 -3.63
C ALA A 213 1.55 9.77 -4.63
N LEU A 214 0.57 8.90 -4.36
CA LEU A 214 -0.72 8.80 -5.07
C LEU A 214 -1.89 9.19 -4.15
N HIS A 215 -3.03 9.60 -4.71
CA HIS A 215 -4.24 9.90 -3.92
C HIS A 215 -5.21 8.72 -3.88
N THR A 216 -5.82 8.50 -2.73
CA THR A 216 -6.95 7.58 -2.55
C THR A 216 -8.25 8.22 -3.07
N ASN A 217 -9.04 7.48 -3.87
CA ASN A 217 -10.44 7.80 -4.14
C ASN A 217 -11.29 6.53 -3.98
N HIS A 218 -12.19 6.45 -2.98
CA HIS A 218 -12.97 5.22 -2.73
C HIS A 218 -13.94 4.83 -3.84
N SER A 219 -14.39 5.75 -4.69
CA SER A 219 -15.17 5.37 -5.87
C SER A 219 -14.32 4.62 -6.92
N ASP A 220 -12.99 4.83 -6.90
CA ASP A 220 -12.01 4.25 -7.82
C ASP A 220 -11.09 3.20 -7.16
N MET A 221 -11.16 3.02 -5.83
CA MET A 221 -10.43 1.98 -5.06
C MET A 221 -11.19 0.67 -4.89
N ILE A 222 -12.24 0.45 -5.70
CA ILE A 222 -12.64 -0.91 -6.03
C ILE A 222 -11.64 -1.40 -7.08
N LEU A 223 -10.54 -1.99 -6.61
CA LEU A 223 -9.53 -2.65 -7.45
C LEU A 223 -10.09 -3.83 -8.25
#